data_AF-A0A5Q2VH71-F1
#
_entry.id   AF-A0A5Q2VH71-F1
#
_cell.length_a   1.000
_cell.length_b   1.000
_cell.length_c   1.000
_cell.angle_alpha   90.00
_cell.angle_beta   90.00
_cell.angle_gamma   90.00
#
_symmetry.space_group_name_H-M   'P 1'
#
loop_
_entity.id
_entity.type
_entity.pdbx_description
1 polymer ?
#
loop_
_entity_poly.entity_id
_entity_poly.type
_entity_poly.pdbx_seq_one_letter_code
_entity_poly.pdbx_strand_id
1 'polypeptide(L)'
;MAEDRHQQRQQRLKEQVDARIAAAQDARGLLLVFTGNGKGKTTAAFGTVTRAVGHGMKAAVIQFIKGEWPNGEKNLLQQHGVEFQVMATGFTWETQDKASDTAACQAVWQHGKRMLTDSSLDLVLLDELTYMVSYGYLELEELLEALQQRPAHQTVIITGRGCHRDLLELADTVTEMRPVKHAFDAGIKAQQGIDW
;
A
#
# COMPACT_ATOMS: atom_id res chain seq x y z
N MET A 1 23.59 33.39 -25.64
CA MET A 1 24.63 32.93 -24.69
C MET A 1 24.07 32.28 -23.42
N ALA A 2 23.09 32.87 -22.71
CA ALA A 2 22.48 32.25 -21.52
C ALA A 2 21.32 31.28 -21.86
N GLU A 3 20.45 31.66 -22.82
CA GLU A 3 19.36 30.82 -23.32
C GLU A 3 19.87 29.54 -24.01
N ASP A 4 20.93 29.67 -24.80
CA ASP A 4 21.61 28.55 -25.47
C ASP A 4 22.19 27.54 -24.46
N ARG A 5 22.78 28.02 -23.36
CA ARG A 5 23.24 27.17 -22.24
C ARG A 5 22.10 26.47 -21.50
N HIS A 6 20.94 27.13 -21.38
CA HIS A 6 19.75 26.52 -20.79
C HIS A 6 19.18 25.42 -21.69
N GLN A 7 19.03 25.69 -22.99
CA GLN A 7 18.55 24.71 -23.97
C GLN A 7 19.46 23.48 -24.04
N GLN A 8 20.78 23.67 -24.11
CA GLN A 8 21.75 22.56 -24.10
C GLN A 8 21.66 21.72 -22.81
N ARG A 9 21.42 22.35 -21.65
CA ARG A 9 21.22 21.62 -20.39
C ARG A 9 19.92 20.81 -20.39
N GLN A 10 18.83 21.39 -20.87
CA GLN A 10 17.54 20.67 -20.98
C GLN A 10 17.63 19.52 -21.98
N GLN A 11 18.31 19.71 -23.10
CA GLN A 11 18.51 18.68 -24.11
C GLN A 11 19.31 17.50 -23.56
N ARG A 12 20.41 17.75 -22.83
CA ARG A 12 21.18 16.68 -22.16
C ARG A 12 20.35 15.93 -21.11
N LEU A 13 19.54 16.65 -20.33
CA LEU A 13 18.65 16.02 -19.36
C LEU A 13 17.62 15.14 -20.05
N LYS A 14 17.03 15.63 -21.15
CA LYS A 14 16.10 14.86 -21.98
C LYS A 14 16.74 13.59 -22.51
N GLU A 15 17.91 13.67 -23.12
CA GLU A 15 18.63 12.50 -23.65
C GLU A 15 18.94 11.46 -22.56
N GLN A 16 19.32 11.91 -21.36
CA GLN A 16 19.56 11.02 -20.21
C GLN A 16 18.27 10.33 -19.74
N VAL A 17 17.14 11.05 -19.72
CA VAL A 17 15.84 10.49 -19.36
C VAL A 17 15.36 9.52 -20.43
N ASP A 18 15.45 9.89 -21.72
CA ASP A 18 15.03 9.06 -22.85
C ASP A 18 15.84 7.75 -22.89
N ALA A 19 17.15 7.80 -22.62
CA ALA A 19 17.99 6.61 -22.52
C ALA A 19 17.59 5.69 -21.36
N ARG A 20 17.20 6.25 -20.21
CA ARG A 20 16.69 5.47 -19.07
C ARG A 20 15.33 4.84 -19.36
N ILE A 21 14.44 5.56 -20.05
CA ILE A 21 13.15 5.03 -20.50
C ILE A 21 13.37 3.88 -21.48
N ALA A 22 14.26 4.05 -22.47
CA ALA A 22 14.56 3.02 -23.45
C ALA A 22 15.16 1.75 -22.80
N ALA A 23 15.92 1.90 -21.71
CA ALA A 23 16.46 0.76 -20.97
C ALA A 23 15.43 0.01 -20.12
N ALA A 24 14.35 0.67 -19.69
CA ALA A 24 13.32 0.09 -18.82
C ALA A 24 12.23 -0.62 -19.64
N GLN A 25 12.49 -1.88 -20.03
CA GLN A 25 11.58 -2.69 -20.87
C GLN A 25 10.76 -3.74 -20.10
N ASP A 26 11.08 -3.99 -18.83
CA ASP A 26 10.38 -4.98 -18.01
C ASP A 26 8.99 -4.47 -17.61
N ALA A 27 7.95 -5.18 -18.06
CA ALA A 27 6.56 -4.89 -17.75
C ALA A 27 5.96 -6.05 -16.96
N ARG A 28 5.89 -5.88 -15.63
CA ARG A 28 5.36 -6.87 -14.69
C ARG A 28 4.68 -6.18 -13.51
N GLY A 29 3.98 -6.98 -12.70
CA GLY A 29 3.45 -6.56 -11.41
C GLY A 29 4.57 -6.19 -10.43
N LEU A 30 4.34 -5.15 -9.65
CA LEU A 30 5.32 -4.60 -8.71
C LEU A 30 4.90 -4.85 -7.26
N LEU A 31 5.87 -4.96 -6.36
CA LEU A 31 5.63 -4.84 -4.92
C LEU A 31 6.00 -3.42 -4.45
N LEU A 32 5.00 -2.66 -4.05
CA LEU A 32 5.16 -1.31 -3.51
C LEU A 32 5.01 -1.34 -1.98
N VAL A 33 5.90 -0.65 -1.26
CA VAL A 33 5.81 -0.46 0.19
C VAL A 33 5.75 1.02 0.51
N PHE A 34 4.66 1.44 1.17
CA PHE A 34 4.53 2.77 1.75
C PHE A 34 4.65 2.70 3.27
N THR A 35 5.83 3.08 3.77
CA THR A 35 6.16 3.00 5.20
C THR A 35 6.55 4.36 5.79
N GLY A 36 7.09 4.39 7.00
CA GLY A 36 7.47 5.60 7.72
C GLY A 36 6.38 6.19 8.60
N ASN A 37 6.78 7.12 9.47
CA ASN A 37 5.92 7.68 10.52
C ASN A 37 5.02 8.83 10.05
N GLY A 38 5.24 9.37 8.85
CA GLY A 38 4.45 10.43 8.25
C GLY A 38 3.07 9.98 7.79
N LYS A 39 2.14 10.94 7.76
CA LYS A 39 0.83 10.78 7.11
C LYS A 39 1.03 10.64 5.60
N GLY A 40 0.25 9.74 4.99
CA GLY A 40 0.16 9.62 3.54
C GLY A 40 0.14 8.19 3.01
N LYS A 41 0.51 7.18 3.82
CA LYS A 41 0.78 5.81 3.34
C LYS A 41 -0.46 5.18 2.72
N THR A 42 -1.50 5.06 3.52
CA THR A 42 -2.83 4.57 3.12
C THR A 42 -3.44 5.42 2.02
N THR A 43 -3.36 6.75 2.12
CA THR A 43 -3.93 7.63 1.08
C THR A 43 -3.20 7.53 -0.26
N ALA A 44 -1.87 7.32 -0.26
CA ALA A 44 -1.10 7.09 -1.50
C ALA A 44 -1.43 5.72 -2.11
N ALA A 45 -1.61 4.71 -1.27
CA ALA A 45 -2.08 3.39 -1.69
C ALA A 45 -3.45 3.46 -2.34
N PHE A 46 -4.44 4.08 -1.67
CA PHE A 46 -5.77 4.26 -2.24
C PHE A 46 -5.77 5.17 -3.46
N GLY A 47 -4.93 6.21 -3.52
CA GLY A 47 -4.76 7.00 -4.75
C GLY A 47 -4.25 6.16 -5.93
N THR A 48 -3.44 5.14 -5.65
CA THR A 48 -2.99 4.18 -6.67
C THR A 48 -4.11 3.22 -7.06
N VAL A 49 -4.90 2.72 -6.10
CA VAL A 49 -6.11 1.92 -6.37
C VAL A 49 -7.08 2.72 -7.25
N THR A 50 -7.36 3.97 -6.90
CA THR A 50 -8.24 4.86 -7.68
C THR A 50 -7.71 5.06 -9.10
N ARG A 51 -6.39 5.23 -9.28
CA ARG A 51 -5.77 5.32 -10.61
C ARG A 51 -5.99 4.04 -11.41
N ALA A 52 -5.74 2.88 -10.82
CA ALA A 52 -5.90 1.59 -11.49
C ALA A 52 -7.36 1.38 -11.94
N VAL A 53 -8.31 1.61 -11.03
CA VAL A 53 -9.76 1.52 -11.30
C VAL A 53 -10.19 2.51 -12.38
N GLY A 54 -9.65 3.73 -12.37
CA GLY A 54 -9.90 4.74 -13.41
C GLY A 54 -9.44 4.32 -14.82
N HIS A 55 -8.52 3.36 -14.91
CA HIS A 55 -8.09 2.72 -16.16
C HIS A 55 -8.77 1.37 -16.44
N GLY A 56 -9.81 1.01 -15.67
CA GLY A 56 -10.56 -0.22 -15.85
C GLY A 56 -9.88 -1.48 -15.29
N MET A 57 -8.81 -1.32 -14.52
CA MET A 57 -8.13 -2.43 -13.85
C MET A 57 -8.95 -2.91 -12.64
N LYS A 58 -8.82 -4.20 -12.31
CA LYS A 58 -9.48 -4.80 -11.15
C LYS A 58 -8.56 -4.73 -9.94
N ALA A 59 -9.11 -4.21 -8.84
CA ALA A 59 -8.40 -4.08 -7.59
C ALA A 59 -9.17 -4.72 -6.43
N ALA A 60 -8.43 -5.19 -5.42
CA ALA A 60 -8.98 -5.64 -4.15
C ALA A 60 -8.16 -5.07 -2.99
N VAL A 61 -8.83 -4.89 -1.85
CA VAL A 61 -8.26 -4.23 -0.67
C VAL A 61 -8.51 -5.08 0.56
N ILE A 62 -7.46 -5.21 1.37
CA ILE A 62 -7.53 -5.71 2.73
C ILE A 62 -7.06 -4.61 3.67
N GLN A 63 -7.83 -4.38 4.73
CA GLN A 63 -7.46 -3.44 5.78
C GLN A 63 -7.36 -4.18 7.11
N PHE A 64 -6.14 -4.28 7.62
CA PHE A 64 -5.83 -5.00 8.86
C PHE A 64 -6.12 -4.15 10.10
N ILE A 65 -6.11 -2.83 9.95
CA ILE A 65 -6.43 -1.89 11.02
C ILE A 65 -7.40 -0.84 10.48
N LYS A 66 -8.70 -1.12 10.54
CA LYS A 66 -9.75 -0.10 10.50
C LYS A 66 -10.89 -0.56 11.40
N GLY A 67 -11.18 0.22 12.44
CA GLY A 67 -12.29 -0.03 13.35
C GLY A 67 -13.65 0.38 12.76
N GLU A 68 -14.56 0.80 13.62
CA GLU A 68 -15.93 1.21 13.25
C GLU A 68 -16.03 2.59 12.58
N TRP A 69 -14.90 3.24 12.30
CA TRP A 69 -14.88 4.59 11.76
C TRP A 69 -15.36 4.59 10.30
N PRO A 70 -16.14 5.61 9.88
CA PRO A 70 -16.49 5.74 8.48
C PRO A 70 -15.23 5.82 7.61
N ASN A 71 -15.32 5.26 6.41
CA ASN A 71 -14.18 5.01 5.55
C ASN A 71 -14.45 5.60 4.17
N GLY A 72 -13.92 6.79 3.91
CA GLY A 72 -14.16 7.50 2.66
C GLY A 72 -13.71 6.72 1.42
N GLU A 73 -12.56 6.05 1.48
CA GLU A 73 -12.01 5.32 0.34
C GLU A 73 -12.85 4.08 0.00
N LYS A 74 -13.29 3.33 1.01
CA LYS A 74 -14.19 2.20 0.86
C LYS A 74 -15.54 2.62 0.29
N ASN A 75 -16.14 3.68 0.84
CA ASN A 75 -17.44 4.18 0.40
C ASN A 75 -17.46 4.52 -1.09
N LEU A 76 -16.36 5.06 -1.62
CA LEU A 76 -16.21 5.36 -3.03
C LEU A 76 -15.90 4.11 -3.85
N LEU A 77 -14.81 3.39 -3.52
CA LEU A 77 -14.25 2.37 -4.41
C LEU A 77 -15.09 1.09 -4.48
N GLN A 78 -15.89 0.77 -3.45
CA GLN A 78 -16.85 -0.34 -3.53
C GLN A 78 -17.91 -0.12 -4.61
N GLN A 79 -18.31 1.13 -4.86
CA GLN A 79 -19.26 1.47 -5.94
C GLN A 79 -18.67 1.19 -7.33
N HIS A 80 -17.34 1.09 -7.42
CA HIS A 80 -16.59 0.76 -8.63
C HIS A 80 -16.09 -0.69 -8.65
N GLY A 81 -16.69 -1.58 -7.85
CA GLY A 81 -16.42 -3.02 -7.91
C GLY A 81 -15.14 -3.48 -7.20
N VAL A 82 -14.49 -2.60 -6.43
CA VAL A 82 -13.33 -3.00 -5.61
C VAL A 82 -13.81 -3.83 -4.43
N GLU A 83 -13.27 -5.03 -4.28
CA GLU A 83 -13.53 -5.89 -3.13
C GLU A 83 -12.82 -5.31 -1.88
N PHE A 84 -13.51 -5.27 -0.74
CA PHE A 84 -12.93 -4.87 0.54
C PHE A 84 -13.10 -5.97 1.58
N GLN A 85 -12.00 -6.37 2.20
CA GLN A 85 -11.98 -7.21 3.38
C GLN A 85 -11.38 -6.41 4.53
N VAL A 86 -12.09 -6.33 5.64
CA VAL A 86 -11.67 -5.54 6.80
C VAL A 86 -11.59 -6.47 7.99
N MET A 87 -10.49 -6.42 8.72
CA MET A 87 -10.34 -7.19 9.95
C MET A 87 -11.43 -6.78 10.94
N ALA A 88 -12.25 -7.75 11.35
CA ALA A 88 -13.47 -7.52 12.12
C ALA A 88 -13.25 -7.22 13.60
N THR A 89 -11.99 -7.05 14.03
CA THR A 89 -11.70 -6.55 15.37
C THR A 89 -11.55 -5.04 15.26
N GLY A 90 -12.26 -4.32 16.13
CA GLY A 90 -11.95 -2.91 16.37
C GLY A 90 -10.60 -2.86 17.04
N PHE A 91 -9.52 -3.05 16.26
CA PHE A 91 -8.12 -3.09 16.68
C PHE A 91 -7.81 -1.77 17.39
N THR A 92 -8.18 -1.78 18.65
CA THR A 92 -7.92 -0.77 19.64
C THR A 92 -6.83 -1.43 20.44
N TRP A 93 -5.82 -0.65 20.78
CA TRP A 93 -4.82 -1.00 21.78
C TRP A 93 -5.43 -1.30 23.18
N GLU A 94 -6.76 -1.38 23.26
CA GLU A 94 -7.59 -1.69 24.42
C GLU A 94 -7.94 -3.19 24.48
N THR A 95 -7.97 -3.92 23.36
CA THR A 95 -8.21 -5.37 23.36
C THR A 95 -6.95 -6.08 23.90
N GLN A 96 -7.02 -6.63 25.11
CA GLN A 96 -5.90 -7.34 25.74
C GLN A 96 -5.78 -8.81 25.30
N ASP A 97 -6.55 -9.25 24.29
CA ASP A 97 -6.59 -10.64 23.84
C ASP A 97 -5.85 -10.86 22.51
N LYS A 98 -4.54 -11.12 22.63
CA LYS A 98 -3.67 -11.49 21.50
C LYS A 98 -4.22 -12.69 20.71
N ALA A 99 -4.85 -13.67 21.36
CA ALA A 99 -5.34 -14.85 20.65
C ALA A 99 -6.51 -14.51 19.73
N SER A 100 -7.43 -13.65 20.19
CA SER A 100 -8.54 -13.15 19.37
C SER A 100 -8.05 -12.33 18.18
N ASP A 101 -7.10 -11.42 18.40
CA ASP A 101 -6.51 -10.61 17.33
C ASP A 101 -5.73 -11.46 16.31
N THR A 102 -4.96 -12.45 16.77
CA THR A 102 -4.32 -13.43 15.88
C THR A 102 -5.36 -14.17 15.06
N ALA A 103 -6.45 -14.66 15.66
CA ALA A 103 -7.49 -15.39 14.94
C ALA A 103 -8.19 -14.51 13.89
N ALA A 104 -8.50 -13.26 14.22
CA ALA A 104 -9.11 -12.32 13.30
C ALA A 104 -8.16 -11.92 12.16
N CYS A 105 -6.88 -11.71 12.44
CA CYS A 105 -5.84 -11.50 11.44
C CYS A 105 -5.75 -12.70 10.48
N GLN A 106 -5.69 -13.92 11.02
CA GLN A 106 -5.62 -15.14 10.22
C GLN A 106 -6.87 -15.36 9.37
N ALA A 107 -8.05 -15.02 9.88
CA ALA A 107 -9.30 -15.09 9.13
C ALA A 107 -9.30 -14.12 7.94
N VAL A 108 -8.97 -12.84 8.16
CA VAL A 108 -8.92 -11.86 7.05
C VAL A 108 -7.78 -12.19 6.08
N TRP A 109 -6.66 -12.74 6.57
CA TRP A 109 -5.53 -13.15 5.73
C TRP A 109 -5.87 -14.29 4.76
N GLN A 110 -6.85 -15.14 5.05
CA GLN A 110 -7.33 -16.12 4.06
C GLN A 110 -7.87 -15.44 2.80
N HIS A 111 -8.50 -14.27 2.94
CA HIS A 111 -8.89 -13.48 1.77
C HIS A 111 -7.67 -12.89 1.06
N GLY A 112 -6.61 -12.53 1.80
CA GLY A 112 -5.34 -12.08 1.24
C GLY A 112 -4.69 -13.12 0.35
N LYS A 113 -4.57 -14.35 0.85
CA LYS A 113 -4.06 -15.46 0.04
C LYS A 113 -4.90 -15.69 -1.21
N ARG A 114 -6.24 -15.70 -1.09
CA ARG A 114 -7.12 -15.81 -2.25
C ARG A 114 -6.85 -14.69 -3.27
N MET A 115 -6.83 -13.43 -2.85
CA MET A 115 -6.59 -12.28 -3.73
C MET A 115 -5.22 -12.36 -4.41
N LEU A 116 -4.17 -12.74 -3.66
CA LEU A 116 -2.82 -12.89 -4.18
C LEU A 116 -2.67 -14.06 -5.17
N THR A 117 -3.62 -15.00 -5.21
CA THR A 117 -3.66 -16.08 -6.21
C THR A 117 -4.63 -15.81 -7.37
N ASP A 118 -5.44 -14.76 -7.28
CA ASP A 118 -6.45 -14.44 -8.29
C ASP A 118 -5.83 -13.68 -9.47
N SER A 119 -5.66 -14.37 -10.60
CA SER A 119 -5.11 -13.79 -11.83
C SER A 119 -6.02 -12.76 -12.48
N SER A 120 -7.28 -12.62 -12.05
CA SER A 120 -8.17 -11.57 -12.52
C SER A 120 -7.97 -10.23 -11.80
N LEU A 121 -7.25 -10.20 -10.68
CA LEU A 121 -6.90 -8.97 -9.98
C LEU A 121 -5.57 -8.43 -10.49
N ASP A 122 -5.56 -7.18 -10.92
CA ASP A 122 -4.36 -6.48 -11.35
C ASP A 122 -3.64 -5.82 -10.17
N LEU A 123 -4.37 -5.46 -9.11
CA LEU A 123 -3.83 -4.75 -7.96
C LEU A 123 -4.44 -5.22 -6.63
N VAL A 124 -3.59 -5.55 -5.65
CA VAL A 124 -4.00 -5.89 -4.28
C VAL A 124 -3.37 -4.91 -3.29
N LEU A 125 -4.20 -4.26 -2.47
CA LEU A 125 -3.74 -3.42 -1.36
C LEU A 125 -3.86 -4.19 -0.04
N LEU A 126 -2.73 -4.34 0.66
CA LEU A 126 -2.62 -4.87 2.01
C LEU A 126 -2.33 -3.70 2.97
N ASP A 127 -3.38 -3.01 3.38
CA ASP A 127 -3.32 -1.78 4.17
C ASP A 127 -3.12 -2.06 5.66
N GLU A 128 -2.10 -1.45 6.26
CA GLU A 128 -1.64 -1.61 7.64
C GLU A 128 -1.20 -3.04 8.00
N LEU A 129 -0.74 -3.80 6.99
CA LEU A 129 -0.23 -5.17 7.14
C LEU A 129 1.00 -5.26 8.04
N THR A 130 1.86 -4.23 8.06
CA THR A 130 3.16 -4.31 8.74
C THR A 130 3.04 -4.60 10.24
N TYR A 131 1.94 -4.17 10.87
CA TYR A 131 1.67 -4.45 12.27
C TYR A 131 1.34 -5.91 12.54
N MET A 132 0.68 -6.59 11.59
CA MET A 132 0.34 -8.02 11.75
C MET A 132 1.59 -8.88 11.84
N VAL A 133 2.61 -8.54 11.06
CA VAL A 133 3.94 -9.16 11.13
C VAL A 133 4.65 -8.73 12.41
N SER A 134 4.72 -7.43 12.69
CA SER A 134 5.48 -6.90 13.83
C SER A 134 4.97 -7.37 15.20
N TYR A 135 3.68 -7.68 15.32
CA TYR A 135 3.06 -8.18 16.56
C TYR A 135 2.98 -9.71 16.63
N GLY A 136 3.39 -10.41 15.57
CA GLY A 136 3.34 -11.87 15.49
C GLY A 136 1.91 -12.39 15.42
N TYR A 137 1.04 -11.71 14.68
CA TYR A 137 -0.29 -12.21 14.31
C TYR A 137 -0.28 -12.92 12.96
N LEU A 138 0.65 -12.54 12.09
CA LEU A 138 0.92 -13.15 10.80
C LEU A 138 2.40 -13.50 10.70
N GLU A 139 2.69 -14.75 10.35
CA GLU A 139 4.06 -15.22 10.14
C GLU A 139 4.65 -14.56 8.88
N LEU A 140 5.89 -14.12 8.97
CA LEU A 140 6.57 -13.41 7.88
C LEU A 140 6.76 -14.33 6.68
N GLU A 141 7.17 -15.58 6.90
CA GLU A 141 7.45 -16.56 5.86
C GLU A 141 6.20 -16.85 5.03
N GLU A 142 5.02 -16.96 5.67
CA GLU A 142 3.74 -17.15 4.98
C GLU A 142 3.43 -15.96 4.05
N LEU A 143 3.69 -14.74 4.52
CA LEU A 143 3.50 -13.54 3.71
C LEU A 143 4.48 -13.49 2.53
N LEU A 144 5.77 -13.76 2.76
CA LEU A 144 6.78 -13.75 1.71
C LEU A 144 6.47 -14.78 0.62
N GLU A 145 6.07 -15.99 1.02
CA GLU A 145 5.67 -17.05 0.08
C GLU A 145 4.47 -16.61 -0.78
N ALA A 146 3.41 -16.10 -0.14
CA ALA A 146 2.22 -15.64 -0.86
C ALA A 146 2.54 -14.49 -1.85
N LEU A 147 3.42 -13.56 -1.47
CA LEU A 147 3.87 -12.49 -2.36
C LEU A 147 4.66 -13.04 -3.54
N GLN A 148 5.55 -14.01 -3.35
CA GLN A 148 6.36 -14.58 -4.42
C GLN A 148 5.57 -15.44 -5.40
N GLN A 149 4.51 -16.10 -4.93
CA GLN A 149 3.66 -16.98 -5.74
C GLN A 149 2.54 -16.26 -6.51
N ARG A 150 2.39 -14.95 -6.33
CA ARG A 150 1.34 -14.16 -6.98
C ARG A 150 1.47 -14.15 -8.51
N PRO A 151 0.38 -13.91 -9.26
CA PRO A 151 0.43 -13.73 -10.71
C PRO A 151 1.45 -12.65 -11.12
N ALA A 152 2.24 -12.92 -12.16
CA ALA A 152 3.36 -12.07 -12.56
C ALA A 152 2.95 -10.64 -12.96
N HIS A 153 1.70 -10.42 -13.39
CA HIS A 153 1.17 -9.08 -13.71
C HIS A 153 0.61 -8.33 -12.50
N GLN A 154 0.37 -9.03 -11.38
CA GLN A 154 -0.33 -8.47 -10.23
C GLN A 154 0.60 -7.59 -9.40
N THR A 155 0.18 -6.34 -9.23
CA THR A 155 0.84 -5.38 -8.34
C THR A 155 0.28 -5.49 -6.93
N VAL A 156 1.15 -5.44 -5.93
CA VAL A 156 0.78 -5.46 -4.51
C VAL A 156 1.29 -4.19 -3.85
N ILE A 157 0.44 -3.56 -3.04
CA ILE A 157 0.81 -2.41 -2.22
C ILE A 157 0.69 -2.80 -0.75
N ILE A 158 1.77 -2.65 0.01
CA ILE A 158 1.79 -2.83 1.46
C ILE A 158 1.92 -1.45 2.10
N THR A 159 1.12 -1.19 3.13
CA THR A 159 1.25 0.03 3.94
C THR A 159 1.50 -0.31 5.40
N GLY A 160 2.12 0.65 6.09
CA GLY A 160 2.20 0.67 7.55
C GLY A 160 3.58 1.04 8.07
N ARG A 161 3.67 1.28 9.37
CA ARG A 161 4.94 1.68 10.03
C ARG A 161 5.80 0.44 10.30
N GLY A 162 7.12 0.62 10.38
CA GLY A 162 8.04 -0.44 10.81
C GLY A 162 7.98 -1.69 9.93
N CYS A 163 8.00 -1.53 8.61
CA CYS A 163 7.98 -2.67 7.70
C CYS A 163 9.19 -3.59 7.92
N HIS A 164 8.97 -4.91 7.94
CA HIS A 164 10.02 -5.89 8.13
C HIS A 164 11.09 -5.78 7.03
N ARG A 165 12.36 -5.94 7.37
CA ARG A 165 13.49 -5.78 6.45
C ARG A 165 13.34 -6.64 5.19
N ASP A 166 12.96 -7.89 5.34
CA ASP A 166 12.83 -8.83 4.22
C ASP A 166 11.72 -8.43 3.23
N LEU A 167 10.67 -7.75 3.71
CA LEU A 167 9.65 -7.16 2.83
C LEU A 167 10.19 -5.95 2.07
N LEU A 168 11.04 -5.14 2.71
CA LEU A 168 11.71 -4.02 2.05
C LEU A 168 12.70 -4.49 0.99
N GLU A 169 13.43 -5.58 1.25
CA GLU A 169 14.34 -6.19 0.29
C GLU A 169 13.61 -6.86 -0.88
N LEU A 170 12.42 -7.43 -0.64
CA LEU A 170 11.57 -8.01 -1.68
C LEU A 170 10.87 -6.94 -2.55
N ALA A 171 10.65 -5.74 -2.02
CA ALA A 171 9.88 -4.70 -2.69
C ALA A 171 10.62 -4.08 -3.88
N ASP A 172 9.88 -3.88 -4.98
CA ASP A 172 10.37 -3.17 -6.17
C ASP A 172 10.44 -1.66 -5.94
N THR A 173 9.60 -1.13 -5.04
CA THR A 173 9.59 0.30 -4.69
C THR A 173 9.22 0.47 -3.23
N VAL A 174 10.06 1.22 -2.51
CA VAL A 174 9.80 1.61 -1.13
C VAL A 174 9.77 3.13 -1.05
N THR A 175 8.72 3.68 -0.45
CA THR A 175 8.67 5.09 -0.04
C THR A 175 8.52 5.18 1.46
N GLU A 176 9.50 5.81 2.12
CA GLU A 176 9.42 6.16 3.53
C GLU A 176 8.84 7.57 3.69
N MET A 177 7.64 7.66 4.25
CA MET A 177 7.01 8.93 4.57
C MET A 177 7.57 9.46 5.87
N ARG A 178 8.47 10.44 5.76
CA ARG A 178 9.05 11.13 6.92
C ARG A 178 8.09 12.21 7.45
N PRO A 179 7.76 12.23 8.76
CA PRO A 179 6.92 13.27 9.35
C PRO A 179 7.74 14.57 9.53
N VAL A 180 7.89 15.36 8.46
CA VAL A 180 8.58 16.65 8.55
C VAL A 180 7.80 17.63 9.43
N LYS A 181 6.46 17.59 9.34
CA LYS A 181 5.53 18.32 10.21
C LYS A 181 4.18 17.60 10.19
N HIS A 182 3.46 17.59 11.31
CA HIS A 182 2.10 17.08 11.36
C HIS A 182 1.16 18.07 12.07
N ALA A 183 -0.09 18.17 11.61
CA ALA A 183 -1.08 19.10 12.17
C ALA A 183 -1.46 18.73 13.62
N PHE A 184 -1.48 17.44 13.94
CA PHE A 184 -1.71 16.93 15.29
C PHE A 184 -0.73 17.51 16.33
N ASP A 185 0.55 17.69 15.96
CA ASP A 185 1.56 18.26 16.86
C ASP A 185 1.26 19.73 17.22
N ALA A 186 0.42 20.40 16.42
CA ALA A 186 -0.10 21.74 16.68
C ALA A 186 -1.49 21.73 17.34
N GLY A 187 -1.97 20.58 17.83
CA GLY A 187 -3.25 20.43 18.50
C GLY A 187 -4.48 20.39 17.58
N ILE A 188 -4.28 20.21 16.27
CA ILE A 188 -5.38 20.11 15.30
C ILE A 188 -5.94 18.68 15.33
N LYS A 189 -7.25 18.56 15.59
CA LYS A 189 -7.97 17.27 15.65
C LYS A 189 -8.12 16.63 14.28
N ALA A 190 -8.34 15.31 14.26
CA ALA A 190 -8.68 14.57 13.05
C ALA A 190 -9.99 15.07 12.42
N GLN A 191 -10.03 15.11 11.08
CA GLN A 191 -11.17 15.62 10.30
C GLN A 191 -11.59 14.63 9.22
N GLN A 192 -12.91 14.50 9.06
CA GLN A 192 -13.51 13.74 7.97
C GLN A 192 -13.07 14.30 6.60
N GLY A 193 -12.73 13.42 5.68
CA GLY A 193 -12.24 13.73 4.34
C GLY A 193 -10.77 14.12 4.28
N ILE A 194 -10.08 14.22 5.43
CA ILE A 194 -8.65 14.56 5.51
C ILE A 194 -7.87 13.44 6.20
N ASP A 195 -8.33 12.99 7.36
CA ASP A 195 -7.67 11.98 8.20
C ASP A 195 -8.40 10.63 8.18
N TRP A 196 -9.69 10.62 7.82
CA TRP A 196 -10.55 9.44 7.64
C TRP A 196 -11.72 9.73 6.69
#